data_AF-A0AAW4GH90-F1
#
_entry.id   AF-A0AAW4GH90-F1
#
_cell.length_a   1.000
_cell.length_b   1.000
_cell.length_c   1.000
_cell.angle_alpha   90.00
_cell.angle_beta   90.00
_cell.angle_gamma   90.00
#
_symmetry.space_group_name_H-M   'P 1'
#
loop_
_entity.id
_entity.type
_entity.pdbx_description
1 polymer ?
#
loop_
_entity_poly.entity_id
_entity_poly.type
_entity_poly.pdbx_seq_one_letter_code
_entity_poly.pdbx_strand_id
1 'polypeptide(L)'
;MKTLILATLQSDPLRLYTSRARLVGVEHLPGIVAATIDAEPRAHLLAWSAAETGCAGFSQHGLSLVLPFPVMSAGIGSMQRAKASGFVTLFVRTAEAGVVDVLGSDAFQQMALDRLLAQQAALGELLGCTLSVEDWGYDC
;
A
#
# COMPACT_ATOMS: atom_id res chain seq x y z
N MET A 1 -12.50 11.15 7.22
CA MET A 1 -11.31 10.27 7.10
C MET A 1 -11.76 8.82 7.04
N LYS A 2 -11.17 8.01 6.15
CA LYS A 2 -11.39 6.55 6.07
C LYS A 2 -10.08 5.83 6.34
N THR A 3 -10.15 4.67 7.00
CA THR A 3 -9.01 3.78 7.25
C THR A 3 -9.37 2.34 6.86
N LEU A 4 -8.35 1.57 6.50
CA LEU A 4 -8.44 0.16 6.23
C LEU A 4 -7.18 -0.51 6.76
N ILE A 5 -7.33 -1.38 7.76
CA ILE A 5 -6.24 -2.26 8.18
C ILE A 5 -6.09 -3.33 7.11
N LEU A 6 -4.92 -3.37 6.47
CA LEU A 6 -4.62 -4.42 5.51
C LEU A 6 -4.30 -5.70 6.26
N ALA A 7 -4.79 -6.82 5.72
CA ALA A 7 -4.67 -8.16 6.32
C ALA A 7 -3.22 -8.64 6.30
N THR A 8 -2.40 -7.98 7.09
CA THR A 8 -0.97 -8.21 7.27
C THR A 8 -0.72 -8.62 8.71
N LEU A 9 -0.03 -9.72 8.90
CA LEU A 9 0.49 -10.15 10.19
C LEU A 9 1.84 -9.48 10.45
N GLN A 10 2.28 -9.41 11.70
CA GLN A 10 3.59 -8.84 12.02
C GLN A 10 4.77 -9.58 11.35
N SER A 11 4.54 -10.85 10.99
CA SER A 11 5.48 -11.69 10.24
C SER A 11 5.20 -11.76 8.74
N ASP A 12 4.23 -11.01 8.21
CA ASP A 12 3.94 -11.00 6.77
C ASP A 12 5.10 -10.38 6.00
N PRO A 13 5.39 -10.88 4.79
CA PRO A 13 6.43 -10.30 3.95
C PRO A 13 5.99 -8.96 3.34
N LEU A 14 4.67 -8.70 3.26
CA LEU A 14 4.08 -7.49 2.72
C LEU A 14 4.33 -6.36 3.71
N ARG A 15 5.22 -5.48 3.30
CA ARG A 15 5.62 -4.30 4.06
C ARG A 15 5.60 -3.08 3.16
N LEU A 16 5.61 -1.89 3.76
CA LEU A 16 5.93 -0.67 3.02
C LEU A 16 7.27 -0.87 2.30
N TYR A 17 7.21 -0.94 0.98
CA TYR A 17 8.33 -1.31 0.10
C TYR A 17 8.90 -0.11 -0.66
N THR A 18 8.28 1.06 -0.51
CA THR A 18 8.79 2.30 -1.07
C THR A 18 10.16 2.66 -0.48
N SER A 19 10.99 3.36 -1.25
CA SER A 19 12.28 3.87 -0.77
C SER A 19 12.08 4.67 0.53
N ARG A 20 12.91 4.41 1.56
CA ARG A 20 12.86 5.12 2.84
C ARG A 20 12.87 6.65 2.68
N ALA A 21 13.44 7.18 1.60
CA ALA A 21 13.46 8.61 1.32
C ALA A 21 12.06 9.21 1.04
N ARG A 22 11.05 8.39 0.76
CA ARG A 22 9.66 8.81 0.52
C ARG A 22 8.74 8.62 1.73
N LEU A 23 9.26 8.03 2.80
CA LEU A 23 8.51 7.81 4.03
C LEU A 23 8.74 8.97 4.99
N VAL A 24 7.66 9.44 5.59
CA VAL A 24 7.69 10.50 6.60
C VAL A 24 7.16 9.98 7.94
N GLY A 25 7.65 10.56 9.03
CA GLY A 25 7.08 10.34 10.36
C GLY A 25 5.69 10.95 10.50
N VAL A 26 4.96 10.53 11.55
CA VAL A 26 3.60 11.01 11.85
C VAL A 26 3.53 12.53 12.07
N GLU A 27 4.62 13.14 12.52
CA GLU A 27 4.77 14.58 12.72
C GLU A 27 4.66 15.41 11.44
N HIS A 28 4.78 14.77 10.28
CA HIS A 28 4.65 15.39 8.96
C HIS A 28 3.26 15.23 8.35
N LEU A 29 2.33 14.58 9.07
CA LEU A 29 0.96 14.36 8.61
C LEU A 29 0.04 15.48 9.12
N PRO A 30 -1.08 15.75 8.44
CA PRO A 30 -2.12 16.62 8.98
C PRO A 30 -2.56 16.15 10.37
N GLY A 31 -2.79 17.07 11.32
CA GLY A 31 -2.97 16.71 12.74
C GLY A 31 -4.06 15.67 13.01
N ILE A 32 -5.18 15.73 12.28
CA ILE A 32 -6.27 14.73 12.40
C ILE A 32 -5.85 13.34 11.89
N VAL A 33 -5.01 13.30 10.87
CA VAL A 33 -4.46 12.06 10.29
C VAL A 33 -3.42 11.48 11.23
N ALA A 34 -2.51 12.30 11.74
CA ALA A 34 -1.48 11.91 12.71
C ALA A 34 -2.10 11.26 13.96
N ALA A 35 -3.10 11.92 14.56
CA ALA A 35 -3.78 11.42 15.75
C ALA A 35 -4.47 10.07 15.52
N THR A 36 -5.06 9.88 14.34
CA THR A 36 -5.74 8.62 14.02
C THR A 36 -4.74 7.50 13.77
N ILE A 37 -3.65 7.77 13.05
CA ILE A 37 -2.61 6.76 12.77
C ILE A 37 -1.88 6.35 14.06
N ASP A 38 -1.63 7.27 15.00
CA ASP A 38 -0.97 6.93 16.26
C ASP A 38 -1.86 6.07 17.18
N ALA A 39 -3.19 6.14 17.02
CA ALA A 39 -4.15 5.31 17.74
C ALA A 39 -4.28 3.88 17.17
N GLU A 40 -3.88 3.66 15.90
CA GLU A 40 -3.98 2.35 15.25
C GLU A 40 -2.83 1.41 15.66
N PRO A 41 -3.04 0.08 15.68
CA PRO A 41 -2.01 -0.84 16.13
C PRO A 41 -0.78 -0.80 15.20
N ARG A 42 0.35 -0.37 15.76
CA ARG A 42 1.63 -0.15 15.05
C ARG A 42 2.20 -1.37 14.33
N ALA A 43 1.68 -2.56 14.60
CA ALA A 43 2.11 -3.82 14.00
C ALA A 43 1.49 -4.08 12.62
N HIS A 44 0.39 -3.41 12.28
CA HIS A 44 -0.31 -3.64 11.02
C HIS A 44 0.02 -2.56 9.99
N LEU A 45 -0.11 -2.98 8.73
CA LEU A 45 -0.13 -2.06 7.62
C LEU A 45 -1.51 -1.42 7.51
N LEU A 46 -1.55 -0.09 7.52
CA LEU A 46 -2.76 0.71 7.46
C LEU A 46 -2.82 1.47 6.14
N ALA A 47 -3.91 1.35 5.39
CA ALA A 47 -4.26 2.26 4.31
C ALA A 47 -5.24 3.33 4.83
N TRP A 48 -5.10 4.58 4.39
CA TRP A 48 -5.96 5.67 4.84
C TRP A 48 -6.21 6.72 3.76
N SER A 49 -7.33 7.41 3.87
CA SER A 49 -7.64 8.60 3.06
C SER A 49 -8.30 9.70 3.87
N ALA A 50 -7.84 10.93 3.60
CA ALA A 50 -8.31 12.17 4.16
C ALA A 50 -8.66 13.11 3.00
N ALA A 51 -9.84 12.86 2.41
CA ALA A 51 -10.33 13.63 1.26
C ALA A 51 -10.41 15.13 1.54
N GLU A 52 -10.87 15.51 2.74
CA GLU A 52 -10.88 16.89 3.25
C GLU A 52 -9.53 17.60 3.22
N THR A 53 -8.41 16.86 3.29
CA THR A 53 -7.06 17.45 3.18
C THR A 53 -6.37 17.10 1.86
N GLY A 54 -7.07 16.45 0.93
CA GLY A 54 -6.53 16.07 -0.38
C GLY A 54 -5.41 15.03 -0.33
N CYS A 55 -5.37 14.18 0.72
CA CYS A 55 -4.30 13.20 0.90
C CYS A 55 -4.83 11.79 1.12
N ALA A 56 -4.08 10.80 0.68
CA ALA A 56 -4.22 9.40 1.05
C ALA A 56 -2.84 8.82 1.36
N GLY A 57 -2.79 7.61 1.89
CA GLY A 57 -1.51 7.04 2.21
C GLY A 57 -1.57 5.66 2.82
N PHE A 58 -0.37 5.22 3.18
CA PHE A 58 -0.13 3.93 3.78
C PHE A 58 0.86 4.09 4.91
N SER A 59 0.58 3.49 6.06
CA SER A 59 1.38 3.63 7.26
C SER A 59 1.72 2.28 7.87
N GLN A 60 2.95 2.14 8.34
CA GLN A 60 3.44 0.96 9.05
C GLN A 60 4.55 1.38 10.00
N HIS A 61 4.53 0.89 11.24
CA HIS A 61 5.59 1.14 12.23
C HIS A 61 5.94 2.63 12.43
N GLY A 62 4.95 3.52 12.39
CA GLY A 62 5.13 4.97 12.59
C GLY A 62 5.68 5.73 11.38
N LEU A 63 5.94 5.04 10.26
CA LEU A 63 6.30 5.64 8.99
C LEU A 63 5.10 5.65 8.05
N SER A 64 4.99 6.69 7.24
CA SER A 64 3.87 6.88 6.32
C SER A 64 4.34 7.28 4.93
N LEU A 65 3.78 6.65 3.91
CA LEU A 65 3.79 7.15 2.55
C LEU A 65 2.57 8.05 2.38
N VAL A 66 2.78 9.29 1.97
CA VAL A 66 1.71 10.25 1.67
C VAL A 66 1.59 10.41 0.16
N LEU A 67 0.36 10.36 -0.32
CA LEU A 67 -0.02 10.43 -1.72
C LEU A 67 -1.08 11.53 -1.91
N PRO A 68 -1.10 12.21 -3.07
CA PRO A 68 -2.21 13.07 -3.43
C PRO A 68 -3.49 12.25 -3.58
N PHE A 69 -4.63 12.82 -3.19
CA PHE A 69 -5.96 12.22 -3.33
C PHE A 69 -6.87 13.06 -4.24
N PRO A 70 -7.66 12.44 -5.15
CA PRO A 70 -7.72 11.00 -5.41
C PRO A 70 -6.45 10.45 -6.08
N VAL A 71 -6.15 9.18 -5.85
CA VAL A 71 -5.03 8.51 -6.54
C VAL A 71 -5.42 8.28 -7.99
N MET A 72 -4.52 8.54 -8.95
CA MET A 72 -4.84 8.42 -10.38
C MET A 72 -5.21 6.99 -10.77
N SER A 73 -4.38 6.03 -10.36
CA SER A 73 -4.67 4.61 -10.48
C SER A 73 -3.84 3.82 -9.47
N ALA A 74 -4.30 2.62 -9.14
CA ALA A 74 -3.56 1.69 -8.31
C ALA A 74 -3.71 0.28 -8.89
N GLY A 75 -2.77 -0.61 -8.56
CA GLY A 75 -2.82 -1.98 -9.02
C GLY A 75 -2.09 -2.94 -8.11
N ILE A 76 -2.57 -4.19 -8.10
CA ILE A 76 -1.91 -5.31 -7.44
C ILE A 76 -1.12 -6.05 -8.51
N GLY A 77 0.20 -6.05 -8.38
CA GLY A 77 1.11 -6.77 -9.26
C GLY A 77 1.59 -8.05 -8.61
N SER A 78 1.64 -9.14 -9.37
CA SER A 78 2.33 -10.36 -8.94
C SER A 78 3.18 -10.94 -10.05
N MET A 79 4.31 -11.54 -9.67
CA MET A 79 5.17 -12.28 -10.59
C MET A 79 5.65 -13.54 -9.87
N GLN A 80 5.44 -14.71 -10.48
CA GLN A 80 5.96 -15.98 -9.99
C GLN A 80 7.10 -16.42 -10.90
N ARG A 81 8.36 -16.33 -10.43
CA ARG A 81 9.52 -16.71 -11.24
C ARG A 81 9.86 -18.18 -11.13
N ALA A 82 10.36 -18.77 -12.22
CA ALA A 82 10.86 -20.15 -12.25
C ALA A 82 12.18 -20.34 -11.49
N LYS A 83 13.08 -19.32 -11.53
CA LYS A 83 14.47 -19.42 -11.02
C LYS A 83 14.88 -18.30 -10.06
N ALA A 84 13.95 -17.49 -9.56
CA ALA A 84 14.24 -16.46 -8.59
C ALA A 84 13.08 -16.30 -7.61
N SER A 85 13.28 -15.50 -6.55
CA SER A 85 12.18 -15.06 -5.71
C SER A 85 11.27 -14.15 -6.55
N GLY A 86 10.04 -14.59 -6.80
CA GLY A 86 9.00 -13.75 -7.40
C GLY A 86 8.60 -12.60 -6.46
N PHE A 87 7.46 -11.95 -6.69
CA PHE A 87 6.96 -10.93 -5.76
C PHE A 87 5.46 -10.75 -5.83
N VAL A 88 4.95 -10.06 -4.82
CA VAL A 88 3.60 -9.49 -4.75
C VAL A 88 3.78 -8.03 -4.36
N THR A 89 3.15 -7.10 -5.08
CA THR A 89 3.23 -5.65 -4.85
C THR A 89 1.86 -4.99 -4.95
N LEU A 90 1.64 -3.94 -4.17
CA LEU A 90 0.64 -2.93 -4.43
C LEU A 90 1.39 -1.69 -4.93
N PHE A 91 1.05 -1.23 -6.13
CA PHE A 91 1.61 -0.02 -6.71
C PHE A 91 0.53 1.03 -6.94
N VAL A 92 0.94 2.29 -6.92
CA VAL A 92 0.09 3.45 -7.25
C VAL A 92 0.74 4.26 -8.35
N ARG A 93 -0.07 4.82 -9.24
CA ARG A 93 0.39 5.80 -10.23
C ARG A 93 0.02 7.20 -9.75
N THR A 94 1.01 8.06 -9.76
CA THR A 94 0.88 9.48 -9.42
C THR A 94 1.32 10.33 -10.60
N ALA A 95 0.78 11.55 -10.71
CA ALA A 95 1.17 12.48 -11.76
C ALA A 95 2.64 12.91 -11.64
N GLU A 96 3.14 13.00 -10.41
CA GLU A 96 4.44 13.58 -10.09
C GLU A 96 5.58 12.56 -10.15
N ALA A 97 5.35 11.34 -9.65
CA ALA A 97 6.39 10.34 -9.46
C ALA A 97 6.22 9.08 -10.32
N GLY A 98 5.23 9.05 -11.22
CA GLY A 98 4.92 7.87 -12.03
C GLY A 98 4.40 6.72 -11.17
N VAL A 99 4.87 5.50 -11.45
CA VAL A 99 4.52 4.30 -10.67
C VAL A 99 5.36 4.25 -9.39
N VAL A 100 4.70 4.05 -8.26
CA VAL A 100 5.30 3.93 -6.94
C VAL A 100 4.89 2.60 -6.35
N ASP A 101 5.85 1.72 -6.10
CA ASP A 101 5.63 0.54 -5.27
C ASP A 101 5.35 1.00 -3.84
N VAL A 102 4.17 0.68 -3.35
CA VAL A 102 3.70 1.03 -2.01
C VAL A 102 4.02 -0.10 -1.07
N LEU A 103 3.51 -1.28 -1.39
CA LEU A 103 3.65 -2.50 -0.60
C LEU A 103 4.36 -3.54 -1.44
N GLY A 104 5.20 -4.34 -0.83
CA GLY A 104 5.97 -5.33 -1.57
C GLY A 104 6.46 -6.45 -0.69
N SER A 105 6.55 -7.63 -1.29
CA SER A 105 7.26 -8.79 -0.78
C SER A 105 8.43 -9.08 -1.72
N ASP A 106 9.59 -9.44 -1.16
CA ASP A 106 10.79 -9.86 -1.90
C ASP A 106 10.70 -11.30 -2.44
N ALA A 107 9.64 -12.03 -2.07
CA ALA A 107 9.30 -13.35 -2.56
C ALA A 107 7.81 -13.44 -2.95
N PHE A 108 7.48 -14.31 -3.91
CA PHE A 108 6.09 -14.62 -4.21
C PHE A 108 5.46 -15.40 -3.05
N GLN A 109 4.31 -14.93 -2.55
CA GLN A 109 3.55 -15.61 -1.52
C GLN A 109 2.05 -15.56 -1.85
N GLN A 110 1.48 -16.72 -2.18
CA GLN A 110 0.08 -16.84 -2.58
C GLN A 110 -0.87 -16.27 -1.53
N MET A 111 -0.64 -16.57 -0.25
CA MET A 111 -1.48 -16.09 0.84
C MET A 111 -1.48 -14.56 0.97
N ALA A 112 -0.34 -13.91 0.69
CA ALA A 112 -0.22 -12.45 0.70
C ALA A 112 -1.00 -11.82 -0.48
N LEU A 113 -0.91 -12.44 -1.67
CA LEU A 113 -1.70 -12.05 -2.83
C LEU A 113 -3.20 -12.20 -2.58
N ASP A 114 -3.65 -13.36 -2.09
CA ASP A 114 -5.06 -13.65 -1.83
C ASP A 114 -5.67 -12.66 -0.85
N ARG A 115 -4.93 -12.29 0.20
CA ARG A 115 -5.36 -11.29 1.19
C ARG A 115 -5.50 -9.88 0.59
N LEU A 116 -4.56 -9.46 -0.26
CA LEU A 116 -4.67 -8.18 -0.97
C LEU A 116 -5.86 -8.18 -1.94
N LEU A 117 -6.05 -9.27 -2.70
CA LEU A 117 -7.16 -9.42 -3.63
C LEU A 117 -8.51 -9.41 -2.91
N ALA A 118 -8.61 -10.04 -1.73
CA ALA A 118 -9.82 -9.99 -0.90
C ALA A 118 -10.18 -8.57 -0.44
N GLN A 119 -9.22 -7.65 -0.39
CA GLN A 119 -9.41 -6.25 -0.01
C GLN A 119 -9.42 -5.28 -1.20
N GLN A 120 -9.35 -5.77 -2.46
CA GLN A 120 -9.23 -4.95 -3.66
C GLN A 120 -10.31 -3.88 -3.78
N ALA A 121 -11.59 -4.26 -3.60
CA ALA A 121 -12.71 -3.32 -3.74
C ALA A 121 -12.68 -2.23 -2.65
N ALA A 122 -12.40 -2.62 -1.40
CA ALA A 122 -12.31 -1.68 -0.28
C ALA A 122 -11.11 -0.73 -0.43
N LEU A 123 -9.97 -1.24 -0.90
CA LEU A 123 -8.80 -0.43 -1.25
C LEU A 123 -9.13 0.58 -2.35
N GLY A 124 -9.85 0.16 -3.40
CA GLY A 124 -10.22 1.05 -4.50
C GLY A 124 -11.15 2.17 -4.06
N GLU A 125 -12.17 1.83 -3.28
CA GLU A 125 -13.06 2.83 -2.69
C GLU A 125 -12.30 3.81 -1.80
N LEU A 126 -11.35 3.32 -0.98
CA LEU A 126 -10.56 4.15 -0.08
C LEU A 126 -9.63 5.11 -0.83
N LEU A 127 -8.99 4.65 -1.91
CA LEU A 127 -8.06 5.43 -2.74
C LEU A 127 -8.77 6.31 -3.79
N GLY A 128 -10.08 6.13 -3.98
CA GLY A 128 -10.86 6.88 -4.96
C GLY A 128 -10.59 6.45 -6.41
N CYS A 129 -10.15 5.22 -6.64
CA CYS A 129 -9.86 4.69 -7.98
C CYS A 129 -10.18 3.19 -8.09
N THR A 130 -10.33 2.70 -9.31
CA THR A 130 -10.41 1.25 -9.55
C THR A 130 -9.01 0.64 -9.45
N LEU A 131 -8.83 -0.43 -8.66
CA LEU A 131 -7.59 -1.19 -8.68
C LEU A 131 -7.56 -2.18 -9.84
N SER A 132 -6.49 -2.12 -10.65
CA SER A 132 -6.16 -3.20 -11.59
C SER A 132 -5.50 -4.37 -10.87
N VAL A 133 -5.62 -5.56 -11.45
CA VAL A 133 -4.83 -6.73 -11.06
C VAL A 133 -3.98 -7.09 -12.26
N GLU A 134 -2.68 -7.16 -12.07
CA GLU A 134 -1.71 -7.42 -13.12
C GLU A 134 -0.87 -8.64 -12.76
N ASP A 135 -1.01 -9.69 -13.57
CA ASP A 135 -0.10 -10.82 -13.55
C ASP A 135 1.05 -10.51 -14.52
N TRP A 136 2.22 -10.21 -13.96
CA TRP A 136 3.43 -9.95 -14.74
C TRP A 136 4.15 -11.24 -15.14
N GLY A 137 3.54 -12.39 -14.85
CA GLY A 137 3.79 -13.65 -15.49
C GLY A 137 4.88 -14.49 -14.86
N TYR A 138 5.16 -15.57 -15.58
CA TYR A 138 6.17 -16.58 -15.31
C TYR A 138 7.33 -16.34 -16.27
N ASP A 139 8.44 -15.79 -15.76
CA ASP A 139 9.69 -15.69 -16.53
C ASP A 139 10.23 -17.14 -16.66
N CYS A 140 10.05 -17.74 -17.84
CA CYS A 140 10.44 -19.14 -18.14
C CYS A 140 11.91 -19.29 -18.51
#